data_AF-A0A376KTX4-F1
#
_entry.id   AF-A0A376KTX4-F1
#
_cell.length_a   1.000
_cell.length_b   1.000
_cell.length_c   1.000
_cell.angle_alpha   90.00
_cell.angle_beta   90.00
_cell.angle_gamma   90.00
#
_symmetry.space_group_name_H-M   'P 1'
#
loop_
_entity.id
_entity.type
_entity.pdbx_description
1 polymer ?
#
loop_
_entity_poly.entity_id
_entity_poly.type
_entity_poly.pdbx_seq_one_letter_code
_entity_poly.pdbx_strand_id
1 'polypeptide(L)'
;MSFEDSEKAARVTLQQHYNFVMNQAVSITYDLWHIIFMKILLIEDNQRTQEWVTQGLSEAGYVIDAVSDGRDGLYLALKDDYALIILDIMLPVWMAGRSYKR
;
A
#
# COMPACT_ATOMS: atom_id res chain seq x y z
N MET A 1 20.82 -49.64 4.96
CA MET A 1 19.80 -48.61 5.24
C MET A 1 18.49 -49.34 5.48
N SER A 2 17.85 -49.16 6.63
CA SER A 2 16.63 -49.91 6.94
C SER A 2 15.45 -49.40 6.10
N PHE A 3 14.42 -50.24 5.90
CA PHE A 3 13.21 -49.85 5.18
C PHE A 3 12.54 -48.62 5.83
N GLU A 4 12.58 -48.54 7.17
CA GLU A 4 12.06 -47.42 7.96
C GLU A 4 12.84 -46.11 7.71
N ASP A 5 14.16 -46.17 7.54
CA ASP A 5 14.98 -45.00 7.22
C ASP A 5 14.64 -44.42 5.84
N SER A 6 14.38 -45.30 4.87
CA SER A 6 13.98 -44.91 3.52
C SER A 6 12.60 -44.27 3.48
N GLU A 7 11.64 -44.80 4.24
CA GLU A 7 10.30 -44.23 4.33
C GLU A 7 10.31 -42.87 5.03
N LYS A 8 11.09 -42.74 6.10
CA LYS A 8 11.25 -41.47 6.83
C LYS A 8 11.89 -40.39 5.95
N ALA A 9 12.90 -40.75 5.16
CA ALA A 9 13.50 -39.84 4.19
C ALA A 9 12.49 -39.38 3.13
N ALA A 10 11.70 -40.31 2.56
CA ALA A 10 10.66 -39.98 1.58
C ALA A 10 9.59 -39.04 2.16
N ARG A 11 9.15 -39.28 3.40
CA ARG A 11 8.20 -38.40 4.11
C ARG A 11 8.76 -36.99 4.32
N VAL A 12 10.03 -36.86 4.69
CA VAL A 12 10.69 -35.55 4.84
C VAL A 12 10.77 -34.82 3.51
N THR A 13 11.12 -35.50 2.41
CA THR A 13 11.17 -34.89 1.08
C THR A 13 9.80 -34.41 0.62
N LEU A 14 8.73 -35.20 0.83
CA LEU A 14 7.36 -34.79 0.51
C LEU A 14 6.92 -33.58 1.35
N GLN A 15 7.25 -33.57 2.65
CA GLN A 15 6.93 -32.43 3.51
C GLN A 15 7.67 -31.16 3.10
N GLN A 16 8.95 -31.27 2.71
CA GLN A 16 9.72 -30.14 2.19
C GLN A 16 9.15 -29.62 0.89
N HIS A 17 8.76 -30.51 -0.02
CA HIS A 17 8.15 -30.12 -1.29
C HIS A 17 6.79 -29.44 -1.07
N TYR A 18 5.97 -29.98 -0.16
CA TYR A 18 4.72 -29.35 0.26
C TYR A 18 4.97 -27.96 0.84
N ASN A 19 5.89 -27.82 1.81
CA ASN A 19 6.20 -26.52 2.41
C ASN A 19 6.70 -25.51 1.37
N PHE A 20 7.52 -25.95 0.42
CA PHE A 20 8.01 -25.10 -0.67
C PHE A 20 6.85 -24.59 -1.54
N VAL A 21 5.97 -25.48 -2.00
CA VAL A 21 4.80 -25.12 -2.82
C VAL A 21 3.86 -24.18 -2.04
N MET A 22 3.59 -24.49 -0.78
CA MET A 22 2.72 -23.66 0.06
C MET A 22 3.29 -22.27 0.31
N ASN A 23 4.60 -22.14 0.57
CA ASN A 23 5.22 -20.84 0.77
C ASN A 23 5.18 -19.97 -0.50
N GLN A 24 5.35 -20.57 -1.69
CA GLN A 24 5.20 -19.84 -2.95
C GLN A 24 3.77 -19.34 -3.15
N ALA A 25 2.77 -20.19 -2.89
CA ALA A 25 1.37 -19.80 -2.99
C ALA A 25 1.02 -18.66 -2.03
N VAL A 26 1.49 -18.74 -0.77
CA VAL A 26 1.28 -17.68 0.23
C VAL A 26 1.93 -16.37 -0.21
N SER A 27 3.19 -16.38 -0.65
CA SER A 27 3.88 -15.15 -1.12
C SER A 27 3.09 -14.46 -2.24
N ILE A 28 2.71 -15.21 -3.28
CA ILE A 28 1.96 -14.67 -4.42
C ILE A 28 0.64 -14.05 -3.96
N THR A 29 -0.09 -14.71 -3.05
CA THR A 29 -1.35 -14.14 -2.55
C THR A 29 -1.15 -12.85 -1.77
N TYR A 30 -0.08 -12.73 -0.97
CA TYR A 30 0.25 -11.50 -0.25
C TYR A 30 0.66 -10.38 -1.22
N ASP A 31 1.54 -10.66 -2.17
CA ASP A 31 2.03 -9.69 -3.15
C ASP A 31 0.87 -9.14 -4.00
N LEU A 32 -0.02 -10.02 -4.46
CA LEU A 32 -1.22 -9.61 -5.20
C LEU A 32 -2.19 -8.81 -4.33
N TRP A 33 -2.40 -9.20 -3.07
CA TRP A 33 -3.21 -8.40 -2.14
C TRP A 33 -2.60 -7.02 -1.92
N HIS A 34 -1.29 -6.92 -1.74
CA HIS A 34 -0.63 -5.64 -1.51
C HIS A 34 -0.77 -4.74 -2.74
N ILE A 35 -0.55 -5.27 -3.95
CA ILE A 35 -0.72 -4.50 -5.19
C ILE A 35 -2.17 -4.04 -5.37
N ILE A 36 -3.17 -4.89 -5.10
CA ILE A 36 -4.59 -4.57 -5.32
C ILE A 36 -5.14 -3.60 -4.26
N PHE A 37 -4.61 -3.63 -3.03
CA PHE A 37 -5.13 -2.83 -1.92
C PHE A 37 -4.24 -1.65 -1.52
N MET A 38 -3.11 -1.42 -2.19
CA MET A 38 -2.28 -0.24 -1.95
C MET A 38 -3.02 1.04 -2.35
N LYS A 39 -3.46 1.78 -1.33
CA LYS A 39 -4.10 3.09 -1.47
C LYS A 39 -3.07 4.22 -1.38
N ILE A 40 -3.27 5.24 -2.19
CA ILE A 40 -2.52 6.50 -2.18
C ILE A 40 -3.44 7.61 -1.69
N LEU A 41 -2.96 8.45 -0.78
CA LEU A 41 -3.65 9.68 -0.38
C LEU A 41 -3.03 10.87 -1.11
N LEU A 42 -3.83 11.61 -1.87
CA LEU A 42 -3.44 12.85 -2.53
C LEU A 42 -4.09 14.04 -1.81
N ILE A 43 -3.28 15.01 -1.38
CA ILE A 43 -3.71 16.23 -0.72
C ILE A 43 -3.26 17.41 -1.59
N GLU A 44 -4.20 18.03 -2.30
CA GLU A 44 -3.97 19.05 -3.35
C GLU A 44 -5.20 19.95 -3.48
N ASP A 45 -5.05 21.27 -3.30
CA ASP A 45 -6.16 22.22 -3.34
C ASP A 45 -6.53 22.66 -4.77
N ASN A 46 -5.60 22.55 -5.72
CA ASN A 46 -5.88 22.82 -7.12
C ASN A 46 -6.60 21.65 -7.77
N GLN A 47 -7.90 21.80 -8.00
CA GLN A 47 -8.74 20.75 -8.61
C GLN A 47 -8.18 20.21 -9.93
N ARG A 48 -7.62 21.06 -10.79
CA ARG A 48 -7.08 20.61 -12.09
C ARG A 48 -5.84 19.75 -11.92
N THR A 49 -4.94 20.12 -11.02
CA THR A 49 -3.77 19.31 -10.67
C THR A 49 -4.21 18.00 -10.03
N GLN A 50 -5.16 18.06 -9.10
CA GLN A 50 -5.70 16.90 -8.40
C GLN A 50 -6.29 15.87 -9.38
N GLU A 51 -7.14 16.31 -10.30
CA GLU A 51 -7.75 15.46 -11.33
C GLU A 51 -6.68 14.84 -12.24
N TRP A 52 -5.70 15.62 -12.69
CA TRP A 52 -4.65 15.15 -13.58
C TRP A 52 -3.76 14.08 -12.92
N VAL A 53 -3.36 14.29 -11.67
CA VAL A 53 -2.56 13.32 -10.90
C VAL A 53 -3.38 12.07 -10.60
N THR A 54 -4.62 12.24 -10.18
CA THR A 54 -5.53 11.12 -9.88
C THR A 54 -5.74 10.25 -11.11
N GLN A 55 -5.98 10.86 -12.27
CA GLN A 55 -6.13 10.13 -13.52
C GLN A 55 -4.85 9.35 -13.86
N GLY A 56 -3.68 9.98 -13.85
CA GLY A 56 -2.42 9.31 -14.20
C GLY A 56 -2.08 8.13 -13.27
N LEU A 57 -2.34 8.26 -11.98
CA LEU A 57 -2.13 7.18 -11.01
C LEU A 57 -3.19 6.07 -11.13
N SER A 58 -4.44 6.44 -11.42
CA SER A 58 -5.51 5.47 -11.63
C SER A 58 -5.27 4.62 -12.89
N GLU A 59 -4.79 5.24 -13.97
CA GLU A 59 -4.39 4.55 -15.21
C GLU A 59 -3.22 3.58 -14.99
N ALA A 60 -2.35 3.87 -14.01
CA ALA A 60 -1.29 2.96 -13.58
C ALA A 60 -1.78 1.84 -12.63
N GLY A 61 -3.07 1.81 -12.30
CA GLY A 61 -3.71 0.76 -11.49
C GLY A 61 -3.72 1.02 -9.98
N TYR A 62 -3.37 2.21 -9.52
CA TYR A 62 -3.43 2.56 -8.10
C TYR A 62 -4.83 3.00 -7.67
N VAL A 63 -5.16 2.77 -6.41
CA VAL A 63 -6.36 3.33 -5.77
C VAL A 63 -5.98 4.64 -5.10
N ILE A 64 -6.67 5.74 -5.42
CA ILE A 64 -6.36 7.07 -4.91
C ILE A 64 -7.57 7.63 -4.17
N ASP A 65 -7.35 8.07 -2.94
CA ASP A 65 -8.25 9.00 -2.26
C ASP A 65 -7.67 10.40 -2.39
N ALA A 66 -8.46 11.34 -2.91
CA ALA A 66 -8.03 12.72 -3.11
C ALA A 66 -8.83 13.67 -2.22
N VAL A 67 -8.13 14.60 -1.56
CA VAL A 67 -8.71 15.65 -0.71
C VAL A 67 -8.07 17.00 -0.99
N SER A 68 -8.83 18.07 -0.79
CA SER A 68 -8.42 19.44 -1.14
C SER A 68 -7.94 20.28 0.03
N ASP A 69 -7.98 19.76 1.26
CA ASP A 69 -7.57 20.46 2.47
C ASP A 69 -6.68 19.59 3.35
N GLY A 70 -5.70 20.22 4.00
CA GLY A 70 -4.74 19.55 4.87
C GLY A 70 -5.36 18.93 6.12
N ARG A 71 -6.52 19.40 6.61
CA ARG A 71 -7.18 18.80 7.79
C ARG A 71 -7.82 17.47 7.44
N ASP A 72 -8.52 17.40 6.33
CA ASP A 72 -9.11 16.15 5.83
C ASP A 72 -8.00 15.17 5.47
N GLY A 73 -6.93 15.66 4.84
CA GLY A 73 -5.73 14.86 4.56
C GLY A 73 -5.06 14.31 5.83
N LEU A 74 -4.87 15.14 6.85
CA LEU A 74 -4.31 14.69 8.14
C LEU A 74 -5.23 13.68 8.82
N TYR A 75 -6.54 13.90 8.81
CA TYR A 75 -7.52 12.99 9.40
C TYR A 75 -7.47 11.62 8.72
N LEU A 76 -7.49 11.58 7.38
CA LEU A 76 -7.39 10.33 6.63
C LEU A 76 -6.05 9.63 6.85
N ALA A 77 -4.94 10.36 6.80
CA ALA A 77 -3.60 9.82 7.04
C ALA A 77 -3.42 9.16 8.42
N LEU A 78 -4.18 9.63 9.43
CA LEU A 78 -4.16 9.07 10.78
C LEU A 78 -5.16 7.93 10.98
N LYS A 79 -6.22 7.88 10.17
CA LYS A 79 -7.33 6.94 10.33
C LYS A 79 -7.17 5.68 9.48
N ASP A 80 -6.71 5.83 8.25
CA ASP A 80 -6.66 4.78 7.24
C ASP A 80 -5.21 4.46 6.85
N ASP A 81 -4.96 3.23 6.41
CA ASP A 81 -3.64 2.79 5.98
C ASP A 81 -3.38 3.18 4.52
N TYR A 82 -2.50 4.16 4.32
CA TYR A 82 -2.01 4.56 3.00
C TYR A 82 -0.57 4.12 2.80
N ALA A 83 -0.28 3.57 1.62
CA ALA A 83 1.07 3.16 1.25
C ALA A 83 1.94 4.34 0.83
N LEU A 84 1.32 5.43 0.35
CA LEU A 84 1.97 6.67 -0.04
C LEU A 84 1.02 7.85 0.20
N ILE A 85 1.58 8.95 0.69
CA ILE A 85 0.90 10.25 0.78
C ILE A 85 1.62 11.23 -0.14
N ILE A 86 0.88 11.86 -1.04
CA ILE A 86 1.32 12.94 -1.91
C ILE A 86 0.71 14.23 -1.37
N LEU A 87 1.57 15.15 -0.93
CA LEU A 87 1.16 16.40 -0.30
C LEU A 87 1.69 17.58 -1.10
N ASP A 88 0.80 18.48 -1.53
CA ASP A 88 1.23 19.77 -2.09
C ASP A 88 1.82 20.67 -0.99
N ILE A 89 3.02 21.18 -1.25
CA ILE A 89 3.75 22.08 -0.35
C ILE A 89 3.14 23.48 -0.30
N MET A 90 2.37 23.85 -1.34
CA MET A 90 1.73 25.16 -1.45
C MET A 90 0.43 25.23 -0.66
N LEU A 91 -0.04 24.11 -0.13
CA LEU A 91 -1.18 24.07 0.77
C LEU A 91 -0.95 25.02 1.95
N PRO A 92 -1.97 25.80 2.33
CA PRO A 92 -1.85 26.72 3.44
C PRO A 92 -1.52 25.95 4.72
N VAL A 93 -0.33 26.20 5.28
CA VAL A 93 0.09 25.58 6.52
C VAL A 93 -0.78 26.11 7.65
N TRP A 94 -1.71 25.30 8.14
CA TRP A 94 -2.41 25.57 9.40
C TRP A 94 -1.45 25.31 10.57
N MET A 95 -0.48 26.20 10.77
CA MET A 95 0.16 26.28 12.08
C MET A 95 -0.89 26.78 13.05
N ALA A 96 -1.27 25.93 14.01
CA ALA A 96 -2.09 26.34 15.14
C ALA A 96 -1.50 27.63 15.76
N GLY A 97 -2.13 28.77 15.47
CA GLY A 97 -1.86 30.04 16.14
C GLY A 97 -0.77 30.96 15.55
N ARG A 98 -0.30 30.82 14.31
CA ARG A 98 0.48 31.91 13.67
C ARG A 98 -0.02 32.23 12.27
N SER A 99 -0.67 33.40 12.16
CA SER A 99 -0.95 34.06 10.90
C SER A 99 0.32 34.19 10.07
N TYR A 100 0.42 33.42 8.98
CA TYR A 100 1.37 33.70 7.93
C TYR A 100 0.85 34.89 7.13
N LYS A 101 1.24 36.10 7.53
CA LYS A 101 1.07 37.28 6.68
C LYS A 101 2.04 37.14 5.51
N ARG A 102 1.49 37.32 4.30
CA ARG A 102 2.23 37.45 3.04
C ARG A 102 3.36 38.47 3.13
#